data_AF-A0AAW9CIC9-F1
#
_entry.id   AF-A0AAW9CIC9-F1
#
_cell.length_a   1.000
_cell.length_b   1.000
_cell.length_c   1.000
_cell.angle_alpha   90.00
_cell.angle_beta   90.00
_cell.angle_gamma   90.00
#
_symmetry.space_group_name_H-M   'P 1'
#
loop_
_entity.id
_entity.type
_entity.pdbx_description
1 polymer ?
#
loop_
_entity_poly.entity_id
_entity_poly.type
_entity_poly.pdbx_seq_one_letter_code
_entity_poly.pdbx_strand_id
1 'polypeptide(L)'
;VNQLKGALRTRRFSLFESLLQASKKRTYPRKMRTVLQTLEKYINPIQNAFKYTLSNGPIEGVNNKVKNIKRSGYGYRNFYHLRSRVL
;
A
#
# COMPACT_ATOMS: atom_id res chain seq x y z
N VAL A 1 -13.80 -9.00 2.12
CA VAL A 1 -12.52 -8.67 1.44
C VAL A 1 -12.69 -8.52 -0.07
N ASN A 2 -13.31 -9.48 -0.78
CA ASN A 2 -13.49 -9.41 -2.24
C ASN A 2 -14.26 -8.16 -2.73
N GLN A 3 -15.22 -7.67 -1.95
CA GLN A 3 -15.99 -6.47 -2.29
C GLN A 3 -15.15 -5.16 -2.23
N LEU A 4 -14.25 -5.01 -1.26
CA LEU A 4 -13.34 -3.85 -1.18
C LEU A 4 -12.36 -3.82 -2.37
N LYS A 5 -11.85 -5.00 -2.78
CA LYS A 5 -11.02 -5.12 -3.99
C LYS A 5 -11.82 -4.77 -5.26
N GLY A 6 -13.09 -5.17 -5.33
CA GLY A 6 -13.99 -4.79 -6.42
C GLY A 6 -14.18 -3.28 -6.52
N ALA A 7 -14.39 -2.62 -5.37
CA ALA A 7 -14.52 -1.16 -5.30
C ALA A 7 -13.30 -0.45 -5.88
N LEU A 8 -12.09 -0.89 -5.50
CA LEU A 8 -10.82 -0.40 -6.04
C LEU A 8 -10.73 -0.55 -7.57
N ARG A 9 -11.09 -1.72 -8.11
CA ARG A 9 -11.06 -1.98 -9.56
C ARG A 9 -12.03 -1.09 -10.33
N THR A 10 -13.21 -0.85 -9.76
CA THR A 10 -14.26 -0.01 -10.38
C THR A 10 -14.08 1.49 -10.12
N ARG A 11 -13.05 1.89 -9.35
CA ARG A 11 -12.75 3.27 -8.96
C ARG A 11 -13.92 4.04 -8.30
N ARG A 12 -14.82 3.35 -7.61
CA ARG A 12 -15.95 3.98 -6.90
C ARG A 12 -15.60 4.21 -5.43
N PHE A 13 -15.09 5.40 -5.10
CA PHE A 13 -14.67 5.73 -3.74
C PHE A 13 -15.82 5.70 -2.72
N SER A 14 -17.00 6.23 -3.06
CA SER A 14 -18.18 6.21 -2.18
C SER A 14 -18.62 4.79 -1.81
N LEU A 15 -18.53 3.87 -2.76
CA LEU A 15 -18.78 2.44 -2.53
C LEU A 15 -17.70 1.83 -1.61
N PHE A 16 -16.44 2.20 -1.80
CA PHE A 16 -15.35 1.76 -0.94
C PHE A 16 -15.55 2.23 0.52
N GLU A 17 -15.89 3.50 0.72
CA GLU A 17 -16.10 4.09 2.05
C GLU A 17 -17.28 3.44 2.79
N SER A 18 -18.42 3.28 2.12
CA SER A 18 -19.58 2.61 2.72
C SER A 18 -19.30 1.15 3.08
N LEU A 19 -18.57 0.42 2.24
CA LEU A 19 -18.12 -0.95 2.52
C LEU A 19 -17.12 -1.02 3.69
N LEU A 20 -16.24 -0.02 3.83
CA LEU A 20 -15.28 0.05 4.94
C LEU A 20 -16.02 0.25 6.27
N GLN A 21 -17.00 1.16 6.31
CA GLN A 21 -17.82 1.39 7.50
C GLN A 21 -18.70 0.18 7.83
N ALA A 22 -19.30 -0.46 6.82
CA ALA A 22 -20.06 -1.69 7.01
C ALA A 22 -19.20 -2.84 7.56
N SER A 23 -17.94 -2.93 7.12
CA SER A 23 -17.00 -3.93 7.61
C SER A 23 -16.69 -3.74 9.10
N LYS A 24 -16.54 -2.51 9.58
CA LYS A 24 -16.27 -2.23 11.01
C LYS A 24 -17.36 -2.70 11.98
N LYS A 25 -18.61 -2.84 11.51
CA LYS A 25 -19.73 -3.34 12.33
C LYS A 25 -19.59 -4.82 12.71
N ARG A 26 -18.67 -5.54 12.09
CA ARG A 26 -18.41 -6.96 12.36
C ARG A 26 -17.18 -7.15 13.24
N THR A 27 -17.21 -8.19 14.06
CA THR A 27 -16.05 -8.60 14.86
C THR A 27 -15.06 -9.36 14.00
N TYR A 28 -13.80 -8.91 14.00
CA TYR A 28 -12.70 -9.53 13.27
C TYR A 28 -11.50 -9.83 14.18
N PRO A 29 -10.63 -10.78 13.79
CA PRO A 29 -9.35 -10.99 14.45
C PRO A 29 -8.51 -9.71 14.50
N ARG A 30 -7.67 -9.56 15.52
CA ARG A 30 -6.86 -8.35 15.76
C ARG A 30 -6.14 -7.84 14.52
N LYS A 31 -5.44 -8.72 13.79
CA LYS A 31 -4.71 -8.36 12.55
C LYS A 31 -5.61 -7.68 11.53
N MET A 32 -6.82 -8.18 11.35
CA MET A 32 -7.78 -7.63 10.38
C MET A 32 -8.36 -6.28 10.87
N ARG A 33 -8.61 -6.13 12.18
CA ARG A 33 -9.00 -4.83 12.75
C ARG A 33 -7.94 -3.77 12.52
N THR A 34 -6.66 -4.10 12.69
CA THR A 34 -5.53 -3.19 12.41
C THR A 34 -5.49 -2.77 10.94
N VAL A 35 -5.75 -3.70 10.01
CA VAL A 35 -5.84 -3.36 8.57
C VAL A 35 -6.98 -2.36 8.33
N LEU A 36 -8.18 -2.61 8.87
CA LEU A 36 -9.32 -1.70 8.71
C LEU A 36 -9.06 -0.31 9.29
N GLN A 37 -8.44 -0.24 10.48
CA GLN A 37 -8.01 1.02 11.10
C GLN A 37 -6.97 1.76 10.26
N THR A 38 -6.05 1.04 9.63
CA THR A 38 -5.03 1.63 8.75
C THR A 38 -5.68 2.21 7.49
N LEU A 39 -6.63 1.50 6.89
CA LEU A 39 -7.39 2.00 5.72
C LEU A 39 -8.18 3.27 6.06
N GLU A 40 -8.78 3.34 7.24
CA GLU A 40 -9.48 4.54 7.73
C GLU A 40 -8.50 5.70 7.98
N LYS A 41 -7.38 5.44 8.64
CA LYS A 41 -6.35 6.45 8.90
C LYS A 41 -5.82 7.10 7.62
N TYR A 42 -5.71 6.34 6.53
CA TYR A 42 -5.18 6.80 5.26
C TYR A 42 -6.27 7.02 4.19
N ILE A 43 -7.51 7.29 4.61
CA ILE A 43 -8.64 7.44 3.67
C ILE A 43 -8.42 8.55 2.64
N ASN A 44 -7.83 9.68 3.04
CA ASN A 44 -7.56 10.82 2.15
C ASN A 44 -6.55 10.46 1.02
N PRO A 45 -5.35 9.91 1.31
CA PRO A 45 -4.46 9.37 0.28
C PRO A 45 -5.11 8.29 -0.60
N ILE A 46 -5.93 7.43 -0.01
CA ILE A 46 -6.65 6.39 -0.75
C ILE A 46 -7.62 7.05 -1.74
N GLN A 47 -8.41 8.04 -1.33
CA GLN A 47 -9.29 8.80 -2.22
C GLN A 47 -8.53 9.41 -3.41
N ASN A 48 -7.35 9.96 -3.16
CA ASN A 48 -6.48 10.47 -4.23
C ASN A 48 -6.06 9.35 -5.20
N ALA A 49 -5.75 8.15 -4.70
CA ALA A 49 -5.45 7.00 -5.54
C ALA A 49 -6.66 6.51 -6.37
N PHE A 50 -7.90 6.78 -5.92
CA PHE A 50 -9.10 6.56 -6.73
C PHE A 50 -9.26 7.62 -7.84
N LYS A 51 -8.84 8.86 -7.58
CA LYS A 51 -8.95 9.99 -8.52
C LYS A 51 -7.90 9.94 -9.63
N TYR A 52 -6.66 9.67 -9.27
CA TYR A 52 -5.54 9.70 -10.22
C TYR A 52 -5.23 8.32 -10.76
N THR A 53 -4.93 8.23 -12.06
CA THR A 53 -4.58 6.97 -12.73
C THR A 53 -3.08 6.71 -12.77
N LEU A 54 -2.32 7.43 -11.95
CA LEU A 54 -0.87 7.32 -11.90
C LEU A 54 -0.48 5.92 -11.40
N SER A 55 0.38 5.26 -12.15
CA SER A 55 0.92 3.97 -11.77
C SER A 55 1.99 4.14 -10.70
N ASN A 56 1.96 3.30 -9.66
CA ASN A 56 3.07 3.17 -8.72
C ASN A 56 4.26 2.39 -9.32
N GLY A 57 4.16 1.92 -10.57
CA GLY A 57 5.16 1.11 -11.24
C GLY A 57 6.60 1.66 -11.19
N PRO A 58 6.84 2.96 -11.48
CA PRO A 58 8.19 3.53 -11.35
C PRO A 58 8.74 3.44 -9.92
N ILE A 59 7.92 3.77 -8.92
CA ILE A 59 8.31 3.72 -7.49
C ILE A 59 8.57 2.26 -7.07
N GLU A 60 7.71 1.33 -7.49
CA GLU A 60 7.86 -0.10 -7.26
C GLU A 60 9.14 -0.65 -7.91
N GLY A 61 9.44 -0.21 -9.14
CA GLY A 61 10.65 -0.55 -9.87
C GLY A 61 11.92 -0.10 -9.14
N VAL A 62 11.96 1.15 -8.68
CA VAL A 62 13.07 1.67 -7.87
C VAL A 62 13.23 0.86 -6.59
N ASN A 63 12.14 0.63 -5.86
CA ASN A 63 12.16 -0.15 -4.62
C ASN A 63 12.66 -1.59 -4.86
N ASN A 64 12.28 -2.22 -5.96
CA ASN A 64 12.75 -3.55 -6.32
C ASN A 64 14.24 -3.56 -6.68
N LYS A 65 14.72 -2.55 -7.44
CA LYS A 65 16.14 -2.39 -7.75
C LYS A 65 16.97 -2.27 -6.47
N VAL A 66 16.56 -1.42 -5.53
CA VAL A 66 17.24 -1.25 -4.23
C VAL A 66 17.26 -2.55 -3.44
N LYS A 67 16.13 -3.27 -3.37
CA LYS A 67 16.06 -4.58 -2.68
C LYS A 67 16.99 -5.60 -3.32
N ASN A 68 17.09 -5.63 -4.65
CA ASN A 68 17.98 -6.53 -5.38
C ASN A 68 19.45 -6.20 -5.12
N ILE A 69 19.82 -4.92 -5.14
CA ILE A 69 21.19 -4.47 -4.78
C ILE A 69 21.54 -4.89 -3.35
N LYS A 70 20.61 -4.70 -2.39
CA LYS A 70 20.79 -5.13 -0.99
C LYS A 70 20.97 -6.65 -0.88
N ARG A 71 20.17 -7.44 -1.61
CA ARG A 71 20.24 -8.91 -1.61
C ARG A 71 21.53 -9.42 -2.24
N SER A 72 21.92 -8.88 -3.38
CA SER A 72 23.16 -9.26 -4.09
C SER A 72 24.42 -8.91 -3.28
N GLY A 73 24.37 -7.83 -2.49
CA GLY A 73 25.46 -7.48 -1.57
C GLY A 73 25.46 -8.26 -0.25
N TYR A 74 24.55 -9.23 -0.04
CA TYR A 74 24.35 -9.94 1.24
C TYR A 74 24.09 -9.01 2.44
N GLY A 75 23.51 -7.83 2.18
CA GLY A 75 23.33 -6.77 3.16
C GLY A 75 24.55 -5.83 3.24
N TYR A 76 24.26 -4.54 3.44
CA TYR A 76 25.30 -3.53 3.65
C TYR A 76 25.36 -3.17 5.13
N ARG A 77 26.54 -3.24 5.71
CA ARG A 77 26.79 -2.80 7.09
C ARG A 77 26.86 -1.27 7.19
N ASN A 78 27.28 -0.62 6.11
CA ASN A 78 27.39 0.83 6.00
C ASN A 78 26.38 1.37 4.98
N PHE A 79 25.52 2.30 5.43
CA PHE A 79 24.54 2.95 4.57
C PHE A 79 25.16 3.74 3.42
N TYR A 80 26.34 4.34 3.60
CA TYR A 80 27.03 5.09 2.54
C TYR A 80 27.36 4.19 1.35
N HIS A 81 27.79 2.94 1.57
CA HIS A 81 28.05 1.99 0.49
C HIS A 81 26.77 1.54 -0.24
N LEU A 82 25.65 1.36 0.49
CA LEU A 82 24.37 1.11 -0.15
C LEU A 82 23.95 2.31 -1.01
N ARG A 83 24.09 3.53 -0.47
CA ARG A 83 23.74 4.78 -1.15
C ARG A 83 24.53 4.95 -2.44
N SER A 84 25.85 4.77 -2.40
CA SER A 84 26.73 4.87 -3.58
C SER A 84 26.42 3.87 -4.70
N ARG A 85 25.66 2.80 -4.41
CA ARG A 85 25.29 1.79 -5.41
C ARG A 85 23.86 1.96 -5.93
N VAL A 86 23.03 2.68 -5.20
CA VAL A 86 21.62 2.96 -5.53
C VAL A 86 21.49 4.26 -6.33
N LEU A 87 22.22 5.29 -5.93
CA LEU A 87 22.33 6.59 -6.61
C LEU A 87 23.39 6.52 -7.70
#